data_AF-A0A934GTB8-F1
#
_entry.id   AF-A0A934GTB8-F1
#
_cell.length_a   1.000
_cell.length_b   1.000
_cell.length_c   1.000
_cell.angle_alpha   90.00
_cell.angle_beta   90.00
_cell.angle_gamma   90.00
#
_symmetry.space_group_name_H-M   'P 1'
#
loop_
_entity.id
_entity.type
_entity.pdbx_description
1 polymer ?
#
loop_
_entity_poly.entity_id
_entity_poly.type
_entity_poly.pdbx_seq_one_letter_code
_entity_poly.pdbx_strand_id
1 'polypeptide(L)'
;MKTQKFHRRVLVSSLVLMMLSMACSLQAEGQTIPTEKNASLTDASLVNTNLSGGTAIAAAPQHATSTSTRTFTPFPSPTASITPSPSLTQAPTITAAVNIAPIATVFTEPTGCMKPPDDYTQIQIGNATLNARTYWMLQHAQQFYSGTIPITGEAITQGSYNPGGVGASFGTHDGGGAVDISVRNLPYDWTIKWDDIPLIINALQLAGFAAWYRDERENLPPHIHAIAIGDAELSPAAQLQLTGRYGYFRGYDGFPREDGIPLLPRYGGMVICQWMLDMGYYDMRGEPLPAE
;
A
#
# COMPACT_ATOMS: atom_id res chain seq x y z
N MET A 1 45.74 -61.13 -15.77
CA MET A 1 46.38 -60.62 -17.00
C MET A 1 46.91 -59.22 -16.73
N LYS A 2 48.23 -59.04 -16.94
CA LYS A 2 48.99 -57.83 -17.34
C LYS A 2 48.53 -56.42 -16.91
N THR A 3 49.43 -55.75 -16.14
CA THR A 3 49.97 -54.35 -16.29
C THR A 3 48.98 -53.17 -16.32
N GLN A 4 49.22 -51.93 -15.85
CA GLN A 4 50.42 -51.18 -15.51
C GLN A 4 50.00 -49.88 -14.78
N LYS A 5 50.97 -49.33 -14.03
CA LYS A 5 51.07 -48.00 -13.39
C LYS A 5 50.42 -46.82 -14.13
N PHE A 6 49.91 -45.83 -13.38
CA PHE A 6 50.28 -44.42 -13.55
C PHE A 6 50.21 -43.64 -12.22
N HIS A 7 51.02 -42.58 -12.16
CA HIS A 7 51.54 -41.91 -10.96
C HIS A 7 50.65 -40.82 -10.33
N ARG A 8 50.80 -40.72 -9.00
CA ARG A 8 50.96 -39.53 -8.13
C ARG A 8 50.19 -38.23 -8.41
N ARG A 9 49.39 -37.87 -7.38
CA ARG A 9 49.43 -36.63 -6.55
C ARG A 9 49.62 -35.29 -7.27
N VAL A 10 48.63 -34.40 -7.14
CA VAL A 10 48.80 -33.11 -6.44
C VAL A 10 47.50 -32.80 -5.69
N LEU A 11 47.66 -32.46 -4.42
CA LEU A 11 46.67 -31.93 -3.49
C LEU A 11 47.29 -30.61 -2.98
N VAL A 12 46.44 -29.68 -2.54
CA VAL A 12 46.74 -28.54 -1.63
C VAL A 12 46.93 -27.14 -2.27
N SER A 13 45.93 -26.29 -1.99
CA SER A 13 46.02 -24.96 -1.33
C SER A 13 46.04 -23.62 -2.09
N SER A 14 45.30 -22.71 -1.44
CA SER A 14 45.48 -21.25 -1.31
C SER A 14 44.96 -20.42 -2.48
N LEU A 15 43.91 -19.61 -2.31
CA LEU A 15 43.83 -18.39 -1.48
C LEU A 15 44.86 -17.34 -1.92
N VAL A 16 44.36 -16.11 -2.14
CA VAL A 16 45.04 -14.87 -2.59
C VAL A 16 44.94 -14.60 -4.09
N LEU A 17 43.99 -13.76 -4.50
CA LEU A 17 44.30 -12.42 -5.04
C LEU A 17 43.05 -11.51 -5.03
N MET A 18 42.91 -10.80 -3.91
CA MET A 18 42.30 -9.47 -3.83
C MET A 18 43.25 -8.46 -4.53
N MET A 19 42.71 -7.31 -4.96
CA MET A 19 43.37 -6.06 -5.41
C MET A 19 43.41 -5.80 -6.92
N LEU A 20 42.44 -5.02 -7.40
CA LEU A 20 42.50 -4.00 -8.48
C LEU A 20 41.13 -3.29 -8.41
N SER A 21 40.93 -1.99 -8.26
CA SER A 21 41.77 -0.80 -8.33
C SER A 21 41.05 0.31 -7.57
N MET A 22 41.73 0.93 -6.61
CA MET A 22 41.32 2.19 -5.97
C MET A 22 42.56 3.07 -5.98
N ALA A 23 42.62 4.04 -6.90
CA ALA A 23 43.54 5.18 -6.87
C ALA A 23 43.14 6.23 -7.91
N CYS A 24 42.52 7.32 -7.46
CA CYS A 24 42.76 8.63 -8.03
C CYS A 24 42.83 9.62 -6.86
N SER A 25 43.99 10.26 -6.75
CA SER A 25 44.44 11.02 -5.59
C SER A 25 43.84 12.43 -5.50
N LEU A 26 43.79 12.91 -4.27
CA LEU A 26 43.64 14.30 -3.85
C LEU A 26 44.68 15.24 -4.50
N GLN A 27 44.31 16.50 -4.75
CA GLN A 27 44.70 17.69 -3.96
C GLN A 27 44.45 18.99 -4.75
N ALA A 28 43.74 19.93 -4.14
CA ALA A 28 43.97 21.36 -4.36
C ALA A 28 43.54 22.12 -3.09
N GLU A 29 44.53 22.68 -2.40
CA GLU A 29 44.36 23.55 -1.24
C GLU A 29 43.99 24.99 -1.68
N GLY A 30 43.14 25.62 -0.87
CA GLY A 30 43.39 26.94 -0.29
C GLY A 30 43.41 28.19 -1.19
N GLN A 31 42.35 29.00 -1.10
CA GLN A 31 42.52 30.46 -1.01
C GLN A 31 41.34 31.13 -0.31
N THR A 32 41.62 31.79 0.81
CA THR A 32 40.78 32.78 1.51
C THR A 32 41.36 34.16 1.22
N ILE A 33 40.54 35.18 0.89
CA ILE A 33 40.68 36.61 1.27
C ILE A 33 39.27 37.28 1.14
N PRO A 34 38.86 38.15 2.09
CA PRO A 34 37.54 38.78 2.16
C PRO A 34 37.49 40.22 1.61
N THR A 35 36.29 40.81 1.42
CA THR A 35 35.91 42.19 1.85
C THR A 35 34.48 42.62 1.48
N GLU A 36 33.75 43.07 2.50
CA GLU A 36 32.77 44.18 2.59
C GLU A 36 32.21 44.89 1.33
N LYS A 37 30.87 45.08 1.26
CA LYS A 37 30.19 46.37 1.52
C LYS A 37 28.67 46.34 1.30
N ASN A 38 27.94 46.75 2.36
CA ASN A 38 26.77 47.63 2.46
C ASN A 38 25.85 47.91 1.25
N ALA A 39 24.54 47.76 1.48
CA ALA A 39 23.42 48.73 1.34
C ALA A 39 22.10 47.93 1.26
N SER A 40 21.15 47.94 2.21
CA SER A 40 20.21 49.01 2.60
C SER A 40 19.63 49.80 1.43
N LEU A 41 18.35 49.57 1.09
CA LEU A 41 17.24 50.53 1.14
C LEU A 41 16.01 50.07 0.32
N THR A 42 14.83 50.32 0.92
CA THR A 42 13.50 50.68 0.35
C THR A 42 12.79 49.66 -0.56
N ASP A 43 11.62 49.13 -0.19
CA ASP A 43 10.29 49.78 -0.15
C ASP A 43 9.83 50.32 -1.51
N ALA A 44 8.90 49.60 -2.15
CA ALA A 44 8.01 50.12 -3.18
C ALA A 44 6.78 49.22 -3.34
N SER A 45 5.69 49.73 -2.77
CA SER A 45 4.30 49.36 -2.91
C SER A 45 3.76 49.50 -4.36
N LEU A 46 2.78 48.64 -4.69
CA LEU A 46 1.65 48.80 -5.64
C LEU A 46 1.95 49.18 -7.10
N VAL A 47 1.63 48.26 -8.03
CA VAL A 47 0.73 48.61 -9.17
C VAL A 47 -0.21 47.44 -9.45
N ASN A 48 -1.50 47.77 -9.32
CA ASN A 48 -2.66 47.00 -9.71
C ASN A 48 -2.97 47.31 -11.18
N THR A 49 -3.08 46.32 -12.05
CA THR A 49 -3.75 46.48 -13.36
C THR A 49 -4.61 45.25 -13.65
N ASN A 50 -5.91 45.43 -13.41
CA ASN A 50 -6.98 44.73 -14.10
C ASN A 50 -6.80 44.86 -15.61
N LEU A 51 -6.90 43.75 -16.35
CA LEU A 51 -7.42 43.79 -17.71
C LEU A 51 -8.39 42.64 -17.93
N SER A 52 -9.64 43.05 -18.12
CA SER A 52 -10.80 42.33 -18.60
C SER A 52 -10.57 41.75 -20.01
N GLY A 53 -11.06 40.52 -20.22
CA GLY A 53 -11.16 39.92 -21.55
C GLY A 53 -11.97 38.62 -21.51
N GLY A 54 -13.29 38.75 -21.39
CA GLY A 54 -14.22 37.62 -21.49
C GLY A 54 -14.43 37.20 -22.94
N THR A 55 -14.58 35.89 -23.17
CA THR A 55 -15.32 35.38 -24.33
C THR A 55 -15.99 34.04 -24.01
N ALA A 56 -17.32 34.02 -24.18
CA ALA A 56 -18.29 32.93 -24.40
C ALA A 56 -17.79 31.47 -24.30
N ILE A 57 -18.25 30.67 -23.32
CA ILE A 57 -19.51 29.87 -23.31
C ILE A 57 -19.88 29.25 -24.68
N ALA A 58 -19.56 27.97 -24.85
CA ALA A 58 -20.17 27.10 -25.86
C ALA A 58 -20.83 25.91 -25.15
N ALA A 59 -22.14 25.78 -25.37
CA ALA A 59 -23.05 24.86 -24.72
C ALA A 59 -22.88 23.41 -25.21
N ALA A 60 -22.99 22.47 -24.26
CA ALA A 60 -23.07 21.03 -24.51
C ALA A 60 -24.46 20.62 -25.05
N PRO A 61 -24.58 19.60 -25.91
CA PRO A 61 -25.86 19.11 -26.38
C PRO A 61 -26.52 18.20 -25.32
N GLN A 62 -27.78 18.48 -25.01
CA GLN A 62 -28.60 17.67 -24.11
C GLN A 62 -29.05 16.38 -24.82
N HIS A 63 -28.68 15.23 -24.25
CA HIS A 63 -29.26 13.94 -24.59
C HIS A 63 -30.59 13.75 -23.86
N ALA A 64 -31.66 13.54 -24.63
CA ALA A 64 -32.99 13.24 -24.13
C ALA A 64 -33.04 11.83 -23.49
N THR A 65 -33.33 11.76 -22.20
CA THR A 65 -33.71 10.53 -21.49
C THR A 65 -35.18 10.21 -21.75
N SER A 66 -35.46 9.08 -22.39
CA SER A 66 -36.79 8.51 -22.52
C SER A 66 -37.16 7.73 -21.25
N THR A 67 -38.12 8.25 -20.49
CA THR A 67 -38.68 7.61 -19.30
C THR A 67 -39.68 6.51 -19.72
N SER A 68 -39.32 5.24 -19.56
CA SER A 68 -40.23 4.10 -19.76
C SER A 68 -40.92 3.74 -18.44
N THR A 69 -42.11 4.29 -18.21
CA THR A 69 -42.98 3.95 -17.07
C THR A 69 -43.58 2.55 -17.27
N ARG A 70 -43.14 1.55 -16.48
CA ARG A 70 -43.83 0.25 -16.38
C ARG A 70 -44.82 0.27 -15.22
N THR A 71 -46.10 0.14 -15.55
CA THR A 71 -47.21 -0.04 -14.62
C THR A 71 -47.20 -1.47 -14.07
N PHE A 72 -47.05 -1.64 -12.77
CA PHE A 72 -47.23 -2.92 -12.08
C PHE A 72 -48.67 -3.04 -11.56
N THR A 73 -49.35 -4.11 -11.95
CA THR A 73 -50.66 -4.51 -11.42
C THR A 73 -50.49 -5.32 -10.12
N PRO A 74 -51.25 -5.05 -9.05
CA PRO A 74 -51.20 -5.84 -7.83
C PRO A 74 -52.00 -7.15 -7.97
N PHE A 75 -51.40 -8.25 -7.55
CA PHE A 75 -52.04 -9.57 -7.41
C PHE A 75 -52.69 -9.69 -6.02
N PRO A 76 -53.89 -10.29 -5.89
CA PRO A 76 -54.57 -10.44 -4.60
C PRO A 76 -53.95 -11.55 -3.74
N SER A 77 -53.79 -11.26 -2.44
CA SER A 77 -53.39 -12.23 -1.40
C SER A 77 -54.51 -13.24 -1.09
N PRO A 78 -54.22 -14.54 -0.96
CA PRO A 78 -55.19 -15.50 -0.44
C PRO A 78 -55.30 -15.39 1.08
N THR A 79 -56.54 -15.27 1.55
CA THR A 79 -56.94 -15.33 2.96
C THR A 79 -57.00 -16.79 3.40
N ALA A 80 -56.20 -17.19 4.39
CA ALA A 80 -56.28 -18.52 5.00
C ALA A 80 -57.27 -18.51 6.18
N SER A 81 -58.28 -19.38 6.10
CA SER A 81 -59.29 -19.61 7.12
C SER A 81 -58.74 -20.56 8.20
N ILE A 82 -58.86 -20.18 9.47
CA ILE A 82 -58.41 -20.97 10.62
C ILE A 82 -59.57 -21.78 11.21
N THR A 83 -59.44 -23.11 11.20
CA THR A 83 -60.32 -24.05 11.89
C THR A 83 -59.68 -24.45 13.23
N PRO A 84 -60.40 -24.42 14.36
CA PRO A 84 -59.84 -24.87 15.64
C PRO A 84 -59.81 -26.41 15.73
N SER A 85 -58.65 -26.95 16.10
CA SER A 85 -58.39 -28.38 16.33
C SER A 85 -58.41 -28.70 17.84
N PRO A 86 -58.85 -29.90 18.28
CA PRO A 86 -59.04 -30.21 19.69
C PRO A 86 -57.72 -30.39 20.46
N SER A 87 -57.74 -29.90 21.70
CA SER A 87 -56.63 -29.93 22.65
C SER A 87 -56.33 -31.35 23.14
N LEU A 88 -55.13 -31.86 22.86
CA LEU A 88 -54.59 -33.08 23.44
C LEU A 88 -53.68 -32.76 24.64
N THR A 89 -53.91 -33.49 25.72
CA THR A 89 -53.20 -33.47 27.00
C THR A 89 -51.69 -33.74 26.81
N GLN A 90 -50.85 -32.80 27.23
CA GLN A 90 -49.38 -32.90 27.15
C GLN A 90 -48.83 -33.94 28.14
N ALA A 91 -48.01 -34.86 27.62
CA ALA A 91 -47.06 -35.64 28.41
C ALA A 91 -45.78 -34.81 28.67
N PRO A 92 -45.06 -35.01 29.79
CA PRO A 92 -43.85 -34.26 30.09
C PRO A 92 -42.74 -34.62 29.08
N THR A 93 -42.43 -33.67 28.21
CA THR A 93 -41.29 -33.74 27.29
C THR A 93 -40.04 -33.30 28.04
N ILE A 94 -39.12 -34.22 28.29
CA ILE A 94 -37.81 -33.91 28.85
C ILE A 94 -37.01 -33.21 27.75
N THR A 95 -37.06 -31.88 27.74
CA THR A 95 -36.30 -31.05 26.80
C THR A 95 -34.85 -31.01 27.29
N ALA A 96 -34.01 -31.88 26.76
CA ALA A 96 -32.57 -31.67 26.83
C ALA A 96 -32.25 -30.42 25.99
N ALA A 97 -32.00 -29.30 26.67
CA ALA A 97 -31.55 -28.08 26.04
C ALA A 97 -30.16 -28.34 25.44
N VAL A 98 -30.11 -28.57 24.12
CA VAL A 98 -28.85 -28.49 23.38
C VAL A 98 -28.48 -27.02 23.34
N ASN A 99 -27.62 -26.62 24.27
CA ASN A 99 -26.99 -25.32 24.28
C ASN A 99 -26.02 -25.26 23.08
N ILE A 100 -26.54 -24.94 21.89
CA ILE A 100 -25.69 -24.59 20.74
C ILE A 100 -25.11 -23.22 21.06
N ALA A 101 -24.00 -23.21 21.80
CA ALA A 101 -23.19 -22.02 21.96
C ALA A 101 -22.80 -21.53 20.55
N PRO A 102 -22.87 -20.22 20.26
CA PRO A 102 -22.38 -19.69 19.00
C PRO A 102 -20.90 -20.06 18.89
N ILE A 103 -20.55 -20.80 17.84
CA ILE A 103 -19.17 -21.10 17.50
C ILE A 103 -18.55 -19.74 17.18
N ALA A 104 -17.78 -19.19 18.12
CA ALA A 104 -16.91 -18.06 17.83
C ALA A 104 -16.06 -18.46 16.62
N THR A 105 -16.21 -17.74 15.51
CA THR A 105 -15.35 -17.92 14.34
C THR A 105 -13.92 -17.68 14.78
N VAL A 106 -13.15 -18.76 14.90
CA VAL A 106 -11.77 -18.71 15.36
C VAL A 106 -10.97 -17.93 14.32
N PHE A 107 -10.50 -16.74 14.70
CA PHE A 107 -9.54 -16.00 13.90
C PHE A 107 -8.29 -16.86 13.71
N THR A 108 -7.93 -17.14 12.46
CA THR A 108 -6.71 -17.87 12.12
C THR A 108 -5.72 -16.86 11.55
N GLU A 109 -4.64 -16.60 12.29
CA GLU A 109 -3.59 -15.70 11.83
C GLU A 109 -2.84 -16.33 10.64
N PRO A 110 -2.61 -15.57 9.55
CA PRO A 110 -1.79 -16.02 8.45
C PRO A 110 -0.34 -16.33 8.86
N THR A 111 0.21 -17.43 8.33
CA THR A 111 1.63 -17.75 8.53
C THR A 111 2.51 -16.62 8.01
N GLY A 112 3.50 -16.21 8.82
CA GLY A 112 4.45 -15.16 8.46
C GLY A 112 4.14 -13.80 9.08
N CYS A 113 2.97 -13.63 9.70
CA CYS A 113 2.67 -12.44 10.50
C CYS A 113 3.73 -12.23 11.60
N MET A 114 4.34 -11.05 11.61
CA MET A 114 5.31 -10.65 12.62
C MET A 114 5.16 -9.15 12.90
N LYS A 115 5.11 -8.76 14.19
CA LYS A 115 5.08 -7.34 14.55
C LYS A 115 6.43 -6.71 14.16
N PRO A 116 6.46 -5.63 13.36
CA PRO A 116 7.69 -4.94 13.03
C PRO A 116 8.34 -4.30 14.27
N PRO A 117 9.67 -4.12 14.31
CA PRO A 117 10.34 -3.40 15.38
C PRO A 117 9.92 -1.92 15.40
N ASP A 118 9.90 -1.32 16.59
CA ASP A 118 9.62 0.11 16.79
C ASP A 118 10.93 0.93 16.65
N ASP A 119 11.62 0.77 15.52
CA ASP A 119 12.85 1.52 15.17
C ASP A 119 12.57 2.50 14.03
N TYR A 120 12.51 3.80 14.38
CA TYR A 120 12.18 4.87 13.45
C TYR A 120 13.42 5.60 12.89
N THR A 121 14.61 5.02 13.05
CA THR A 121 15.85 5.61 12.51
C THR A 121 15.74 5.76 11.00
N GLN A 122 15.92 6.97 10.49
CA GLN A 122 15.91 7.22 9.05
C GLN A 122 17.16 6.66 8.40
N ILE A 123 16.98 5.94 7.30
CA ILE A 123 18.03 5.34 6.48
C ILE A 123 17.83 5.68 5.00
N GLN A 124 18.92 5.71 4.25
CA GLN A 124 18.90 5.93 2.81
C GLN A 124 19.04 4.62 2.05
N ILE A 125 18.09 4.34 1.16
CA ILE A 125 18.12 3.21 0.24
C ILE A 125 18.11 3.78 -1.18
N GLY A 126 19.29 3.83 -1.81
CA GLY A 126 19.47 4.56 -3.07
C GLY A 126 19.18 6.06 -2.86
N ASN A 127 18.15 6.57 -3.55
CA ASN A 127 17.69 7.95 -3.42
C ASN A 127 16.42 8.09 -2.56
N ALA A 128 15.97 7.01 -1.94
CA ALA A 128 14.77 6.98 -1.11
C ALA A 128 15.13 6.97 0.37
N THR A 129 14.50 7.86 1.14
CA THR A 129 14.55 7.84 2.60
C THR A 129 13.46 6.90 3.12
N LEU A 130 13.79 6.01 4.05
CA LEU A 130 12.83 5.19 4.80
C LEU A 130 13.20 5.23 6.28
N ASN A 131 12.30 4.83 7.16
CA ASN A 131 12.73 4.44 8.51
C ASN A 131 13.12 2.96 8.56
N ALA A 132 13.92 2.60 9.56
CA ALA A 132 14.42 1.24 9.77
C ALA A 132 13.28 0.22 9.92
N ARG A 133 12.17 0.59 10.56
CA ARG A 133 10.94 -0.22 10.64
C ARG A 133 10.40 -0.58 9.26
N THR A 134 10.17 0.42 8.40
CA THR A 134 9.63 0.23 7.04
C THR A 134 10.56 -0.64 6.22
N TYR A 135 11.87 -0.41 6.31
CA TYR A 135 12.84 -1.23 5.60
C TYR A 135 12.91 -2.66 6.12
N TRP A 136 12.83 -2.86 7.44
CA TRP A 136 12.73 -4.19 8.04
C TRP A 136 11.51 -4.94 7.51
N MET A 137 10.36 -4.27 7.37
CA MET A 137 9.16 -4.87 6.78
C MET A 137 9.37 -5.25 5.31
N LEU A 138 10.08 -4.44 4.52
CA LEU A 138 10.44 -4.81 3.14
C LEU A 138 11.35 -6.05 3.10
N GLN A 139 12.33 -6.14 4.01
CA GLN A 139 13.18 -7.32 4.13
C GLN A 139 12.39 -8.56 4.55
N HIS A 140 11.39 -8.40 5.41
CA HIS A 140 10.48 -9.48 5.77
C HIS A 140 9.59 -9.89 4.59
N ALA A 141 9.04 -8.93 3.83
CA ALA A 141 8.28 -9.18 2.60
C ALA A 141 9.11 -9.98 1.58
N GLN A 142 10.39 -9.65 1.43
CA GLN A 142 11.29 -10.36 0.51
C GLN A 142 11.41 -11.86 0.80
N GLN A 143 11.15 -12.32 2.03
CA GLN A 143 11.16 -13.74 2.38
C GLN A 143 9.99 -14.51 1.75
N PHE A 144 8.89 -13.83 1.42
CA PHE A 144 7.70 -14.41 0.81
C PHE A 144 7.63 -14.19 -0.71
N TYR A 145 8.40 -13.22 -1.21
CA TYR A 145 8.42 -12.88 -2.61
C TYR A 145 9.46 -13.71 -3.38
N SER A 146 8.98 -14.57 -4.28
CA SER A 146 9.78 -15.48 -5.09
C SER A 146 10.12 -14.96 -6.50
N GLY A 147 9.74 -13.72 -6.81
CA GLY A 147 10.02 -13.10 -8.11
C GLY A 147 11.40 -12.46 -8.18
N THR A 148 11.58 -11.57 -9.16
CA THR A 148 12.90 -11.02 -9.53
C THR A 148 13.08 -9.52 -9.29
N ILE A 149 12.00 -8.81 -8.94
CA ILE A 149 12.04 -7.37 -8.67
C ILE A 149 12.76 -7.11 -7.33
N PRO A 150 13.79 -6.26 -7.27
CA PRO A 150 14.51 -6.00 -6.02
C PRO A 150 13.71 -5.05 -5.09
N ILE A 151 12.69 -5.58 -4.41
CA ILE A 151 11.74 -4.81 -3.56
C ILE A 151 12.39 -4.20 -2.30
N THR A 152 13.65 -4.53 -2.03
CA THR A 152 14.47 -3.98 -0.93
C THR A 152 15.56 -3.01 -1.43
N GLY A 153 15.56 -2.66 -2.72
CA GLY A 153 16.63 -1.88 -3.34
C GLY A 153 16.15 -1.08 -4.54
N GLU A 154 16.67 -1.41 -5.72
CA GLU A 154 16.56 -0.62 -6.94
C GLU A 154 15.13 -0.44 -7.46
N ALA A 155 14.19 -1.27 -7.01
CA ALA A 155 12.79 -1.11 -7.37
C ALA A 155 12.10 0.00 -6.56
N ILE A 156 12.67 0.49 -5.46
CA ILE A 156 12.08 1.57 -4.68
C ILE A 156 12.17 2.88 -5.47
N THR A 157 11.02 3.39 -5.91
CA THR A 157 10.93 4.62 -6.72
C THR A 157 10.65 5.84 -5.88
N GLN A 158 10.03 5.68 -4.72
CA GLN A 158 9.78 6.76 -3.77
C GLN A 158 9.78 6.22 -2.34
N GLY A 159 10.45 6.94 -1.44
CA GLY A 159 10.50 6.63 -0.02
C GLY A 159 9.55 7.48 0.82
N SER A 160 9.65 7.32 2.12
CA SER A 160 9.04 8.14 3.16
C SER A 160 9.73 9.50 3.29
N TYR A 161 9.16 10.40 4.09
CA TYR A 161 9.70 11.75 4.38
C TYR A 161 9.99 12.58 3.14
N ASN A 162 9.09 12.57 2.15
CA ASN A 162 9.19 13.29 0.90
C ASN A 162 8.12 14.40 0.75
N PRO A 163 8.05 15.37 1.69
CA PRO A 163 7.01 16.39 1.70
C PRO A 163 7.02 17.22 0.42
N GLY A 164 5.88 17.26 -0.26
CA GLY A 164 5.73 18.00 -1.52
C GLY A 164 6.53 17.45 -2.70
N GLY A 165 7.15 16.27 -2.57
CA GLY A 165 7.97 15.67 -3.63
C GLY A 165 7.15 15.23 -4.84
N VAL A 166 5.91 14.76 -4.63
CA VAL A 166 4.97 14.40 -5.70
C VAL A 166 3.56 14.83 -5.33
N GLY A 167 3.01 15.83 -6.04
CA GLY A 167 1.66 16.34 -5.77
C GLY A 167 0.57 15.27 -5.87
N ALA A 168 0.75 14.27 -6.74
CA ALA A 168 -0.19 13.16 -6.92
C ALA A 168 -0.23 12.15 -5.75
N SER A 169 0.69 12.25 -4.78
CA SER A 169 0.69 11.40 -3.58
C SER A 169 -0.26 11.93 -2.49
N PHE A 170 -0.81 13.14 -2.63
CA PHE A 170 -1.69 13.76 -1.63
C PHE A 170 -1.08 13.81 -0.21
N GLY A 171 0.25 13.88 -0.13
CA GLY A 171 1.00 13.94 1.12
C GLY A 171 1.19 12.60 1.83
N THR A 172 0.85 11.46 1.21
CA THR A 172 1.01 10.14 1.85
C THR A 172 2.45 9.85 2.24
N HIS A 173 3.42 10.35 1.45
CA HIS A 173 4.84 10.19 1.72
C HIS A 173 5.47 11.28 2.60
N ASP A 174 4.68 12.20 3.16
CA ASP A 174 5.23 13.33 3.95
C ASP A 174 5.79 12.87 5.31
N GLY A 175 5.43 11.67 5.76
CA GLY A 175 5.91 11.02 7.00
C GLY A 175 6.60 9.68 6.74
N GLY A 176 6.79 8.90 7.79
CA GLY A 176 7.29 7.52 7.76
C GLY A 176 6.31 6.53 7.11
N GLY A 177 6.74 5.28 6.94
CA GLY A 177 5.88 4.16 6.59
C GLY A 177 5.42 4.04 5.14
N ALA A 178 5.57 5.07 4.30
CA ALA A 178 5.15 5.02 2.90
C ALA A 178 6.31 4.65 1.95
N VAL A 179 6.04 3.78 0.97
CA VAL A 179 6.99 3.38 -0.07
C VAL A 179 6.29 3.06 -1.39
N ASP A 180 6.89 3.50 -2.50
CA ASP A 180 6.49 3.10 -3.86
C ASP A 180 7.54 2.18 -4.47
N ILE A 181 7.08 1.08 -5.05
CA ILE A 181 7.90 0.03 -5.63
C ILE A 181 7.54 -0.15 -7.11
N SER A 182 8.52 -0.01 -8.00
CA SER A 182 8.36 -0.28 -9.42
C SER A 182 7.95 -1.73 -9.66
N VAL A 183 7.03 -1.93 -10.60
CA VAL A 183 6.65 -3.27 -11.11
C VAL A 183 7.41 -3.63 -12.39
N ARG A 184 8.42 -2.82 -12.75
CA ARG A 184 9.18 -3.00 -13.98
C ARG A 184 10.40 -3.86 -13.75
N ASN A 185 10.83 -4.55 -14.80
CA ASN A 185 12.06 -5.32 -14.86
C ASN A 185 13.30 -4.41 -14.90
N LEU A 186 13.59 -3.76 -13.78
CA LEU A 186 14.76 -2.89 -13.62
C LEU A 186 16.00 -3.72 -13.24
N PRO A 187 17.21 -3.31 -13.68
CA PRO A 187 17.52 -2.24 -14.63
C PRO A 187 17.46 -2.68 -16.11
N TYR A 188 16.91 -3.87 -16.41
CA TYR A 188 17.12 -4.58 -17.67
C TYR A 188 16.39 -3.98 -18.88
N ASP A 189 15.05 -4.02 -18.91
CA ASP A 189 14.28 -3.68 -20.13
C ASP A 189 13.00 -2.87 -19.89
N TRP A 190 12.76 -2.43 -18.64
CA TRP A 190 11.62 -1.60 -18.26
C TRP A 190 10.22 -2.20 -18.52
N THR A 191 10.14 -3.46 -18.94
CA THR A 191 8.87 -4.15 -19.13
C THR A 191 8.17 -4.35 -17.79
N ILE A 192 6.84 -4.28 -17.79
CA ILE A 192 6.04 -4.55 -16.57
C ILE A 192 6.02 -6.06 -16.34
N LYS A 193 6.40 -6.50 -15.14
CA LYS A 193 6.28 -7.89 -14.71
C LYS A 193 4.90 -8.13 -14.10
N TRP A 194 3.91 -8.31 -14.97
CA TRP A 194 2.51 -8.49 -14.56
C TRP A 194 2.31 -9.65 -13.59
N ASP A 195 3.04 -10.75 -13.77
CA ASP A 195 2.97 -11.94 -12.91
C ASP A 195 3.55 -11.68 -11.50
N ASP A 196 4.47 -10.73 -11.37
CA ASP A 196 5.10 -10.39 -10.08
C ASP A 196 4.20 -9.49 -9.23
N ILE A 197 3.30 -8.70 -9.84
CA ILE A 197 2.43 -7.75 -9.13
C ILE A 197 1.62 -8.41 -7.99
N PRO A 198 0.83 -9.47 -8.23
CA PRO A 198 0.10 -10.13 -7.15
C PRO A 198 1.02 -10.78 -6.12
N LEU A 199 2.22 -11.26 -6.52
CA LEU A 199 3.18 -11.88 -5.61
C LEU A 199 3.79 -10.84 -4.66
N ILE A 200 4.18 -9.67 -5.17
CA ILE A 200 4.72 -8.57 -4.36
C ILE A 200 3.64 -8.05 -3.41
N ILE A 201 2.42 -7.81 -3.89
CA ILE A 201 1.33 -7.33 -3.03
C ILE A 201 1.06 -8.31 -1.89
N ASN A 202 0.96 -9.61 -2.18
CA ASN A 202 0.76 -10.62 -1.15
C ASN A 202 1.92 -10.66 -0.13
N ALA A 203 3.17 -10.59 -0.62
CA ALA A 203 4.34 -10.57 0.24
C ALA A 203 4.38 -9.34 1.17
N LEU A 204 4.05 -8.16 0.64
CA LEU A 204 3.96 -6.91 1.41
C LEU A 204 2.83 -6.99 2.45
N GLN A 205 1.66 -7.50 2.07
CA GLN A 205 0.51 -7.65 2.98
C GLN A 205 0.81 -8.60 4.14
N LEU A 206 1.46 -9.75 3.87
CA LEU A 206 1.93 -10.66 4.91
C LEU A 206 2.99 -10.03 5.82
N ALA A 207 3.81 -9.12 5.30
CA ALA A 207 4.80 -8.39 6.06
C ALA A 207 4.25 -7.20 6.86
N GLY A 208 2.94 -6.93 6.76
CA GLY A 208 2.27 -5.89 7.53
C GLY A 208 2.04 -4.57 6.80
N PHE A 209 2.18 -4.53 5.47
CA PHE A 209 1.80 -3.36 4.69
C PHE A 209 0.33 -3.42 4.25
N ALA A 210 -0.33 -2.27 4.20
CA ALA A 210 -1.43 -2.07 3.26
C ALA A 210 -0.82 -1.76 1.89
N ALA A 211 -1.02 -2.61 0.89
CA ALA A 211 -0.36 -2.50 -0.41
C ALA A 211 -1.32 -2.62 -1.59
N TRP A 212 -1.11 -1.80 -2.61
CA TRP A 212 -1.97 -1.72 -3.80
C TRP A 212 -1.16 -1.43 -5.07
N TYR A 213 -1.59 -2.01 -6.18
CA TYR A 213 -1.08 -1.64 -7.50
C TYR A 213 -1.74 -0.34 -8.00
N ARG A 214 -0.94 0.59 -8.52
CA ARG A 214 -1.33 1.86 -9.16
C ARG A 214 -0.89 1.89 -10.61
N ASP A 215 -1.69 2.54 -11.47
CA ASP A 215 -1.37 2.73 -12.88
C ASP A 215 -2.04 3.99 -13.45
N GLU A 216 -2.09 4.06 -14.79
CA GLU A 216 -2.62 5.19 -15.55
C GLU A 216 -4.10 5.50 -15.25
N ARG A 217 -4.87 4.56 -14.69
CA ARG A 217 -6.26 4.82 -14.26
C ARG A 217 -6.34 5.81 -13.12
N GLU A 218 -5.25 5.94 -12.37
CA GLU A 218 -5.07 6.90 -11.30
C GLU A 218 -4.17 8.08 -11.72
N ASN A 219 -3.87 8.22 -13.03
CA ASN A 219 -2.89 9.15 -13.61
C ASN A 219 -1.47 8.99 -13.03
N LEU A 220 -1.10 7.75 -12.68
CA LEU A 220 0.19 7.42 -12.09
C LEU A 220 0.99 6.45 -12.98
N PRO A 221 2.34 6.50 -12.97
CA PRO A 221 3.15 5.42 -13.54
C PRO A 221 2.85 4.08 -12.85
N PRO A 222 2.95 2.93 -13.53
CA PRO A 222 2.80 1.63 -12.90
C PRO A 222 3.75 1.39 -11.71
N HIS A 223 3.20 1.22 -10.51
CA HIS A 223 3.94 0.91 -9.28
C HIS A 223 3.05 0.23 -8.25
N ILE A 224 3.65 -0.31 -7.19
CA ILE A 224 2.95 -0.74 -5.98
C ILE A 224 3.17 0.33 -4.93
N HIS A 225 2.08 0.90 -4.42
CA HIS A 225 2.07 1.81 -3.29
C HIS A 225 1.81 1.00 -2.01
N ALA A 226 2.64 1.20 -0.98
CA ALA A 226 2.52 0.47 0.28
C ALA A 226 2.69 1.36 1.51
N ILE A 227 1.84 1.14 2.51
CA ILE A 227 1.82 1.86 3.80
C ILE A 227 2.08 0.86 4.93
N ALA A 228 3.11 1.11 5.73
CA ALA A 228 3.50 0.29 6.89
C ALA A 228 2.47 0.45 8.02
N ILE A 229 1.67 -0.58 8.27
CA ILE A 229 0.64 -0.55 9.30
C ILE A 229 1.28 -0.39 10.69
N GLY A 230 0.74 0.54 11.48
CA GLY A 230 1.22 0.82 12.83
C GLY A 230 2.56 1.57 12.92
N ASP A 231 3.06 2.12 11.81
CA ASP A 231 4.16 3.06 11.87
C ASP A 231 3.71 4.36 12.58
N ALA A 232 4.42 4.76 13.63
CA ALA A 232 4.05 5.92 14.45
C ALA A 232 4.28 7.26 13.73
N GLU A 233 5.02 7.28 12.63
CA GLU A 233 5.40 8.49 11.89
C GLU A 233 4.61 8.63 10.58
N LEU A 234 3.57 7.84 10.35
CA LEU A 234 2.68 7.99 9.20
C LEU A 234 2.17 9.43 9.08
N SER A 235 2.14 9.92 7.84
CA SER A 235 1.41 11.16 7.54
C SER A 235 -0.09 10.97 7.80
N PRO A 236 -0.85 12.05 8.07
CA PRO A 236 -2.31 11.98 8.18
C PRO A 236 -2.97 11.35 6.94
N ALA A 237 -2.45 11.66 5.74
CA ALA A 237 -2.93 11.09 4.49
C ALA A 237 -2.70 9.58 4.41
N ALA A 238 -1.51 9.08 4.82
CA ALA A 238 -1.22 7.65 4.88
C ALA A 238 -2.11 6.93 5.89
N GLN A 239 -2.36 7.53 7.07
CA GLN A 239 -3.27 6.97 8.06
C GLN A 239 -4.71 6.81 7.52
N LEU A 240 -5.18 7.79 6.72
CA LEU A 240 -6.49 7.70 6.07
C LEU A 240 -6.57 6.57 5.03
N GLN A 241 -5.46 6.17 4.41
CA GLN A 241 -5.44 5.00 3.54
C GLN A 241 -5.56 3.67 4.32
N LEU A 242 -5.35 3.66 5.63
CA LEU A 242 -5.58 2.48 6.46
C LEU A 242 -7.04 2.39 6.91
N THR A 243 -7.56 3.44 7.52
CA THR A 243 -8.82 3.40 8.30
C THR A 243 -9.91 4.34 7.79
N GLY A 244 -9.56 5.26 6.88
CA GLY A 244 -10.49 6.23 6.30
C GLY A 244 -11.50 5.61 5.34
N ARG A 245 -12.25 6.46 4.64
CA ARG A 245 -13.34 6.05 3.72
C ARG A 245 -12.91 5.02 2.67
N TYR A 246 -11.71 5.17 2.14
CA TYR A 246 -11.12 4.31 1.10
C TYR A 246 -10.17 3.25 1.70
N GLY A 247 -10.18 3.07 3.01
CA GLY A 247 -9.09 2.43 3.73
C GLY A 247 -8.94 0.92 3.52
N TYR A 248 -7.71 0.44 3.73
CA TYR A 248 -7.33 -0.96 3.70
C TYR A 248 -8.19 -1.85 4.60
N PHE A 249 -8.42 -1.43 5.85
CA PHE A 249 -9.18 -2.20 6.82
C PHE A 249 -10.67 -2.28 6.52
N ARG A 250 -11.15 -1.49 5.54
CA ARG A 250 -12.51 -1.57 4.98
C ARG A 250 -12.56 -2.40 3.69
N GLY A 251 -11.44 -2.97 3.26
CA GLY A 251 -11.33 -3.78 2.05
C GLY A 251 -11.18 -2.98 0.75
N TYR A 252 -10.86 -1.69 0.83
CA TYR A 252 -10.77 -0.81 -0.32
C TYR A 252 -9.31 -0.53 -0.73
N ASP A 253 -9.17 0.19 -1.84
CA ASP A 253 -7.90 0.37 -2.52
C ASP A 253 -7.06 1.55 -2.03
N GLY A 254 -7.45 2.25 -0.96
CA GLY A 254 -6.69 3.36 -0.38
C GLY A 254 -6.66 4.64 -1.20
N PHE A 255 -7.32 4.71 -2.36
CA PHE A 255 -7.21 5.85 -3.28
C PHE A 255 -8.44 6.79 -3.20
N PRO A 256 -8.30 8.04 -2.73
CA PRO A 256 -9.39 9.02 -2.72
C PRO A 256 -9.86 9.39 -4.12
N ARG A 257 -11.18 9.64 -4.28
CA ARG A 257 -11.81 9.96 -5.57
C ARG A 257 -12.85 11.05 -5.42
N GLU A 258 -12.99 11.88 -6.46
CA GLU A 258 -13.94 13.00 -6.48
C GLU A 258 -15.41 12.55 -6.34
N ASP A 259 -15.75 11.35 -6.81
CA ASP A 259 -17.11 10.80 -6.73
C ASP A 259 -17.47 10.28 -5.32
N GLY A 260 -16.51 10.23 -4.39
CA GLY A 260 -16.73 9.73 -3.04
C GLY A 260 -16.93 8.22 -2.95
N ILE A 261 -16.70 7.45 -4.04
CA ILE A 261 -17.01 6.02 -4.13
C ILE A 261 -15.73 5.18 -3.93
N PRO A 262 -15.62 4.39 -2.84
CA PRO A 262 -14.50 3.48 -2.66
C PRO A 262 -14.53 2.32 -3.66
N LEU A 263 -13.36 1.95 -4.18
CA LEU A 263 -13.20 0.78 -5.05
C LEU A 263 -12.43 -0.33 -4.33
N LEU A 264 -12.70 -1.57 -4.76
CA LEU A 264 -11.94 -2.74 -4.34
C LEU A 264 -10.56 -2.74 -5.00
N PRO A 265 -9.53 -3.29 -4.34
CA PRO A 265 -8.21 -3.43 -4.94
C PRO A 265 -8.24 -4.40 -6.14
N ARG A 266 -7.39 -4.15 -7.13
CA ARG A 266 -7.24 -5.02 -8.32
C ARG A 266 -6.59 -6.37 -8.01
N TYR A 267 -5.73 -6.39 -6.99
CA TYR A 267 -4.96 -7.56 -6.57
C TYR A 267 -4.89 -7.62 -5.05
N GLY A 268 -4.67 -8.83 -4.54
CA GLY A 268 -4.54 -9.07 -3.11
C GLY A 268 -5.86 -8.89 -2.36
N GLY A 269 -5.77 -8.98 -1.05
CA GLY A 269 -6.90 -8.81 -0.14
C GLY A 269 -6.43 -8.24 1.19
N MET A 270 -7.38 -8.03 2.09
CA MET A 270 -7.03 -7.61 3.44
C MET A 270 -6.42 -8.80 4.21
N VAL A 271 -5.21 -8.60 4.72
CA VAL A 271 -4.50 -9.48 5.64
C VAL A 271 -4.52 -8.80 7.00
N ILE A 272 -4.99 -9.51 8.02
CA ILE A 272 -4.97 -9.05 9.41
C ILE A 272 -4.09 -10.02 10.18
N CYS A 273 -3.09 -9.47 10.87
CA CYS A 273 -2.27 -10.20 11.83
C CYS A 273 -2.73 -9.90 13.26
N GLN A 274 -2.45 -10.80 14.20
CA GLN A 274 -2.83 -10.64 15.60
C GLN A 274 -2.24 -9.36 16.20
N TRP A 275 -0.99 -9.03 15.89
CA TRP A 275 -0.37 -7.80 16.37
C TRP A 275 -1.07 -6.52 15.88
N MET A 276 -1.74 -6.56 14.72
CA MET A 276 -2.54 -5.43 14.23
C MET A 276 -3.80 -5.26 15.08
N LEU A 277 -4.44 -6.39 15.46
CA LEU A 277 -5.56 -6.41 16.40
C LEU A 277 -5.16 -5.84 17.75
N ASP A 278 -3.99 -6.23 18.26
CA ASP A 278 -3.45 -5.74 19.52
C ASP A 278 -3.16 -4.23 19.49
N MET A 279 -2.89 -3.68 18.30
CA MET A 279 -2.73 -2.23 18.08
C MET A 279 -4.06 -1.50 17.84
N GLY A 280 -5.19 -2.21 17.84
CA GLY A 280 -6.53 -1.63 17.68
C GLY A 280 -7.01 -1.52 16.23
N TYR A 281 -6.29 -2.08 15.27
CA TYR A 281 -6.83 -2.29 13.92
C TYR A 281 -7.76 -3.50 13.91
N TYR A 282 -8.77 -3.51 13.05
CA TYR A 282 -9.69 -4.64 12.93
C TYR A 282 -10.35 -4.65 11.56
N ASP A 283 -11.11 -5.69 11.24
CA ASP A 283 -11.92 -5.75 10.02
C ASP A 283 -13.07 -4.75 10.11
N MET A 284 -12.97 -3.66 9.35
CA MET A 284 -13.95 -2.59 9.31
C MET A 284 -14.93 -2.75 8.13
N ARG A 285 -14.96 -3.90 7.46
CA ARG A 285 -15.92 -4.14 6.37
C ARG A 285 -17.33 -4.16 6.94
N GLY A 286 -18.23 -3.41 6.31
CA GLY A 286 -19.62 -3.28 6.74
C GLY A 286 -19.85 -2.16 7.76
N GLU A 287 -18.79 -1.57 8.32
CA GLU A 287 -18.91 -0.37 9.14
C GLU A 287 -19.38 0.82 8.28
N PRO A 288 -20.22 1.73 8.82
CA PRO A 288 -20.57 2.97 8.15
C PRO A 288 -19.32 3.73 7.68
N LEU A 289 -19.40 4.31 6.48
CA LEU A 289 -18.33 5.17 5.99
C LEU A 289 -18.27 6.45 6.84
N PRO A 290 -17.07 6.95 7.18
CA PRO A 290 -16.95 8.23 7.87
C PRO A 290 -17.51 9.35 6.98
N ALA A 291 -18.01 10.40 7.63
CA ALA A 291 -18.34 11.64 6.95
C ALA A 291 -17.08 12.26 6.32
N GLU A 292 -17.27 13.00 5.23
CA GLU A 292 -16.18 13.76 4.58
C GLU A 292 -15.75 14.99 5.39
#